data_AF-A0A6S6UP12-F1
#
_entry.id   AF-A0A6S6UP12-F1
#
_cell.length_a   1.000
_cell.length_b   1.000
_cell.length_c   1.000
_cell.angle_alpha   90.00
_cell.angle_beta   90.00
_cell.angle_gamma   90.00
#
_symmetry.space_group_name_H-M   'P 1'
#
loop_
_entity.id
_entity.type
_entity.pdbx_description
1 polymer ?
#
loop_
_entity_poly.entity_id
_entity_poly.type
_entity_poly.pdbx_seq_one_letter_code
_entity_poly.pdbx_strand_id
1 'polypeptide(L)'
;MKTAISIPDPIFEAAESLASNLGMSRSEIFTKAMIEFIEVQRHKNVTTRLNAIYAQEQSLLNAEVTKMQYESIGHEDWQNNEAW
;
A
#
# COMPACT_ATOMS: atom_id res chain seq x y z
N MET A 1 3.41 24.11 6.94
CA MET A 1 4.05 25.10 6.04
C MET A 1 3.07 25.53 4.97
N LYS A 2 3.22 26.72 4.39
CA LYS A 2 2.42 27.18 3.23
C LYS A 2 3.34 27.37 2.04
N THR A 3 2.99 26.77 0.91
CA THR A 3 3.77 26.82 -0.33
C THR A 3 2.79 27.01 -1.49
N ALA A 4 3.12 27.88 -2.44
CA ALA A 4 2.37 28.00 -3.69
C ALA A 4 2.89 26.97 -4.69
N ILE A 5 1.99 26.22 -5.31
CA ILE A 5 2.30 25.22 -6.34
C ILE A 5 1.49 25.52 -7.60
N SER A 6 2.08 25.29 -8.77
CA SER A 6 1.36 25.35 -10.03
C SER A 6 0.74 23.98 -10.33
N ILE A 7 -0.54 23.97 -10.64
CA ILE A 7 -1.29 22.77 -11.05
C ILE A 7 -2.18 23.12 -12.25
N PRO A 8 -2.48 22.17 -13.16
CA PRO A 8 -3.40 22.43 -14.27
C PRO A 8 -4.81 22.77 -13.77
N ASP A 9 -5.46 23.73 -14.42
CA ASP A 9 -6.82 24.17 -14.05
C ASP A 9 -7.84 23.02 -13.94
N PRO A 10 -7.88 22.03 -14.85
CA PRO A 10 -8.85 20.92 -14.73
C PRO A 10 -8.67 20.10 -13.44
N ILE A 11 -7.44 19.98 -12.96
CA ILE A 11 -7.14 19.26 -11.72
C ILE A 11 -7.55 20.08 -10.51
N PHE A 12 -7.29 21.39 -10.55
CA PHE A 12 -7.72 22.30 -9.49
C PHE A 12 -9.24 22.31 -9.35
N GLU A 13 -9.98 22.47 -10.45
CA GLU A 13 -11.45 22.47 -10.44
C GLU A 13 -12.04 21.16 -9.91
N ALA A 14 -11.47 20.02 -10.31
CA ALA A 14 -11.89 18.71 -9.81
C ALA A 14 -11.65 18.58 -8.28
N ALA A 15 -10.51 19.06 -7.79
CA ALA A 15 -10.19 19.06 -6.37
C ALA A 15 -11.12 19.99 -5.57
N GLU A 16 -11.47 21.18 -6.10
CA GLU A 16 -12.42 22.10 -5.48
C GLU A 16 -13.82 21.50 -5.38
N SER A 17 -14.30 20.86 -6.46
CA SER A 17 -15.59 20.18 -6.46
C SER A 17 -15.64 19.06 -5.42
N LEU A 18 -14.58 18.24 -5.37
CA LEU A 18 -14.47 17.16 -4.38
C LEU A 18 -14.44 17.71 -2.94
N ALA A 19 -13.65 18.76 -2.70
CA ALA A 19 -13.57 19.42 -1.40
C ALA A 19 -14.96 19.90 -0.94
N SER A 20 -15.69 20.58 -1.84
CA SER A 20 -17.04 21.05 -1.55
C SER A 20 -18.02 19.92 -1.27
N ASN A 21 -18.00 18.86 -2.07
CA ASN A 21 -18.90 17.71 -1.90
C ASN A 21 -18.67 16.97 -0.58
N LEU A 22 -17.42 16.94 -0.11
CA LEU A 22 -17.03 16.26 1.12
C LEU A 22 -16.99 17.18 2.35
N GLY A 23 -17.32 18.47 2.17
CA GLY A 23 -17.24 19.47 3.25
C GLY A 23 -15.82 19.67 3.81
N MET A 24 -14.80 19.40 3.01
CA MET A 24 -13.39 19.51 3.38
C MET A 24 -12.78 20.80 2.82
N SER A 25 -11.73 21.28 3.49
CA SER A 25 -10.90 22.34 2.94
C SER A 25 -9.99 21.80 1.82
N ARG A 26 -9.58 22.71 0.94
CA ARG A 26 -8.60 22.43 -0.13
C ARG A 26 -7.33 21.80 0.40
N SER A 27 -6.78 22.38 1.49
CA SER A 27 -5.57 21.87 2.13
C SER A 27 -5.73 20.44 2.63
N GLU A 28 -6.91 20.05 3.11
CA GLU A 28 -7.16 18.67 3.56
C GLU A 28 -7.18 17.69 2.38
N ILE A 29 -7.84 18.04 1.26
CA ILE A 29 -7.82 17.22 0.04
C ILE A 29 -6.39 16.99 -0.44
N PHE A 30 -5.62 18.07 -0.63
CA PHE A 30 -4.24 17.95 -1.12
C PHE A 30 -3.33 17.21 -0.13
N THR A 31 -3.53 17.40 1.19
CA THR A 31 -2.75 16.68 2.21
C THR A 31 -3.06 15.19 2.18
N LYS A 32 -4.34 14.80 2.13
CA LYS A 32 -4.75 13.39 2.06
C LYS A 32 -4.20 12.71 0.81
N ALA A 33 -4.35 13.35 -0.35
CA ALA A 33 -3.83 12.84 -1.62
C ALA A 33 -2.30 12.65 -1.57
N MET A 34 -1.57 13.60 -0.98
CA MET A 34 -0.11 13.52 -0.85
C MET A 34 0.32 12.36 0.07
N ILE A 35 -0.36 12.19 1.21
CA ILE A 35 -0.08 11.08 2.15
C ILE A 35 -0.27 9.74 1.44
N GLU A 36 -1.40 9.55 0.77
CA GLU A 36 -1.70 8.31 0.07
C GLU A 36 -0.68 8.03 -1.04
N PHE A 37 -0.32 9.07 -1.83
CA PHE A 37 0.69 8.94 -2.86
C PHE A 37 2.06 8.54 -2.29
N ILE A 38 2.49 9.17 -1.19
CA ILE A 38 3.78 8.86 -0.54
C ILE A 38 3.80 7.42 -0.05
N GLU A 39 2.75 6.95 0.63
CA GLU A 39 2.70 5.57 1.13
C GLU A 39 2.74 4.55 0.00
N VAL A 40 2.00 4.77 -1.09
CA VAL A 40 2.05 3.91 -2.29
C VAL A 40 3.47 3.81 -2.85
N GLN A 41 4.20 4.93 -2.92
CA GLN A 41 5.59 4.92 -3.41
C GLN A 41 6.55 4.26 -2.42
N ARG A 42 6.35 4.44 -1.11
CA ARG A 42 7.16 3.82 -0.07
C ARG A 42 7.09 2.29 -0.16
N HIS A 43 5.90 1.73 -0.29
CA HIS A 43 5.72 0.27 -0.42
C HIS A 43 6.34 -0.28 -1.69
N LYS A 44 6.16 0.39 -2.85
CA LYS A 44 6.80 0.01 -4.10
C LYS A 44 8.33 -0.02 -3.98
N ASN A 45 8.91 0.93 -3.25
CA ASN A 45 10.34 0.99 -3.02
C ASN A 45 10.85 -0.22 -2.22
N VAL A 46 10.14 -0.62 -1.16
CA VAL A 46 10.51 -1.78 -0.34
C VAL A 46 10.48 -3.06 -1.16
N THR A 47 9.39 -3.34 -1.89
CA THR A 47 9.30 -4.53 -2.74
C THR A 47 10.38 -4.55 -3.80
N THR A 48 10.65 -3.41 -4.45
CA THR A 48 11.70 -3.32 -5.48
C THR A 48 13.08 -3.61 -4.90
N ARG A 49 13.39 -3.07 -3.71
CA ARG A 49 14.66 -3.33 -3.01
C ARG A 49 14.80 -4.80 -2.60
N LEU A 50 13.76 -5.40 -2.04
CA LEU A 50 13.76 -6.81 -1.65
C LEU A 50 13.93 -7.72 -2.88
N ASN A 51 13.22 -7.43 -3.97
CA ASN A 51 13.38 -8.17 -5.22
C ASN A 51 14.82 -8.08 -5.76
N ALA A 52 15.48 -6.93 -5.66
CA ALA A 52 16.87 -6.78 -6.09
C ALA A 52 17.84 -7.63 -5.26
N ILE A 53 17.63 -7.71 -3.94
CA ILE A 53 18.43 -8.56 -3.04
C ILE A 53 18.19 -10.03 -3.37
N TYR A 54 16.92 -10.46 -3.43
CA TYR A 54 16.57 -11.87 -3.65
C TYR A 54 16.72 -12.35 -5.10
N ALA A 55 16.97 -11.45 -6.05
CA ALA A 55 17.43 -11.83 -7.38
C ALA A 55 18.90 -12.34 -7.36
N GLN A 56 19.67 -11.95 -6.36
CA GLN A 56 21.08 -12.33 -6.20
C GLN A 56 21.27 -13.37 -5.09
N GLU A 57 20.43 -13.33 -4.06
CA GLU A 57 20.48 -14.24 -2.91
C GLU A 57 19.27 -15.15 -2.87
N GLN A 58 19.47 -16.46 -2.70
CA GLN A 58 18.36 -17.39 -2.53
C GLN A 58 17.69 -17.17 -1.17
N SER A 59 16.41 -16.80 -1.17
CA SER A 59 15.59 -16.68 0.06
C SER A 59 15.05 -18.00 0.59
N LEU A 60 15.56 -19.14 0.11
CA LEU A 60 15.01 -20.45 0.45
C LEU A 60 15.32 -20.78 1.90
N LEU A 61 14.27 -20.96 2.70
CA LEU A 61 14.40 -21.57 4.02
C LEU A 61 14.85 -23.02 3.88
N ASN A 62 15.60 -23.50 4.87
CA ASN A 62 15.92 -24.92 4.94
C ASN A 62 14.64 -25.76 4.89
N ALA A 63 14.67 -26.88 4.15
CA ALA A 63 13.50 -27.72 3.93
C ALA A 63 12.88 -28.24 5.24
N GLU A 64 13.71 -28.62 6.21
CA GLU A 64 13.25 -29.10 7.53
C GLU A 64 12.59 -27.97 8.32
N VAL A 65 13.12 -26.74 8.25
CA VAL A 65 12.52 -25.57 8.91
C VAL A 65 11.19 -25.21 8.27
N THR A 66 11.11 -25.29 6.94
CA THR A 66 9.86 -25.04 6.19
C THR A 66 8.79 -26.06 6.56
N LYS A 67 9.18 -27.34 6.68
CA LYS A 67 8.29 -28.41 7.12
C LYS A 67 7.80 -28.20 8.56
N MET A 68 8.71 -27.92 9.49
CA MET A 68 8.34 -27.64 10.89
C MET A 68 7.42 -26.42 11.01
N GLN A 69 7.67 -25.35 10.24
CA GLN A 69 6.80 -24.18 10.20
C GLN A 69 5.40 -24.55 9.69
N TYR A 70 5.30 -25.32 8.60
CA TYR A 70 4.03 -25.77 8.06
C TYR A 70 3.25 -26.63 9.07
N GLU A 71 3.94 -27.53 9.77
CA GLU A 71 3.36 -28.38 10.81
C GLU A 71 2.96 -27.60 12.08
N SER A 72 3.55 -26.43 12.32
CA SER A 72 3.24 -25.56 13.47
C SER A 72 1.95 -24.77 13.33
N ILE A 73 1.53 -24.52 12.08
CA ILE A 73 0.24 -23.90 11.78
C ILE A 73 -0.77 -25.05 11.89
N GLY A 74 -1.56 -25.07 12.97
CA GLY A 74 -2.52 -26.15 13.24
C GLY A 74 -3.42 -26.43 12.04
N HIS A 75 -3.97 -27.65 11.97
CA HIS A 75 -4.92 -28.01 10.91
C HIS A 75 -6.17 -27.15 11.06
N GLU A 76 -6.30 -26.13 10.23
CA GLU A 76 -7.51 -25.35 10.08
C GLU A 76 -8.31 -25.97 8.94
N ASP A 77 -9.56 -26.36 9.22
CA ASP A 77 -10.49 -26.92 8.24
C ASP A 77 -11.00 -25.80 7.30
N TRP A 78 -10.09 -25.25 6.48
CA TRP A 78 -10.41 -24.24 5.46
C TRP A 78 -11.41 -24.75 4.40
N GLN A 79 -11.65 -26.07 4.34
CA GLN A 79 -12.60 -26.71 3.43
C GLN A 79 -14.02 -26.89 4.02
N ASN A 80 -14.22 -26.71 5.33
CA ASN A 80 -15.53 -26.91 5.99
C ASN A 80 -16.30 -25.61 6.25
N ASN A 81 -15.88 -24.48 5.68
CA ASN A 81 -16.66 -23.25 5.78
C ASN A 81 -17.79 -23.28 4.73
N GLU A 82 -18.90 -23.98 5.04
CA GLU A 82 -20.19 -23.85 4.34
C GLU A 82 -20.82 -22.47 4.62
N ALA A 83 -20.13 -21.41 4.23
CA ALA A 83 -20.63 -20.05 4.34
C ALA A 83 -20.18 -19.20 3.14
N TRP A 84 -20.34 -19.72 1.91
CA TRP A 84 -20.59 -18.95 0.69
C TRP A 84 -21.40 -19.77 -0.30
#